data_AF-X0WWM1-F1
#
_entry.id   AF-X0WWM1-F1
#
_cell.length_a   1.000
_cell.length_b   1.000
_cell.length_c   1.000
_cell.angle_alpha   90.00
_cell.angle_beta   90.00
_cell.angle_gamma   90.00
#
_symmetry.space_group_name_H-M   'P 1'
#
loop_
_entity.id
_entity.type
_entity.pdbx_description
1 polymer ?
#
loop_
_entity_poly.entity_id
_entity_poly.type
_entity_poly.pdbx_seq_one_letter_code
_entity_poly.pdbx_strand_id
1 'polypeptide(L)' 'HINSAYRSPSHNERIGGVKSSQHTKGTAADLTSRNHTPKELFNIIDAMILCGEIEEGGLSEYKSFVHYDRRGTRARW' A
#
# COMPACT_ATOMS: atom_id res chain seq x y z
N HIS A 1 -4.74 -1.61 11.03
CA HIS A 1 -4.59 -0.16 11.33
C HIS A 1 -4.08 0.53 10.07
N ILE A 2 -4.56 1.73 9.78
CA ILE A 2 -4.14 2.51 8.60
C ILE A 2 -3.22 3.61 9.09
N ASN A 3 -1.96 3.59 8.66
CA ASN A 3 -0.96 4.59 9.03
C ASN A 3 -1.05 5.83 8.12
N SER A 4 -1.30 5.61 6.82
CA SER A 4 -1.39 6.66 5.81
C SER A 4 -2.34 6.21 4.70
N ALA A 5 -3.11 7.14 4.14
CA ALA A 5 -3.99 6.90 3.00
C ALA A 5 -3.78 8.03 1.99
N TYR A 6 -4.75 8.93 1.81
CA TYR A 6 -4.53 10.10 0.99
C TYR A 6 -3.39 10.99 1.54
N ARG A 7 -2.54 11.49 0.64
CA ARG A 7 -1.54 12.52 0.95
C ARG A 7 -1.73 13.69 0.00
N SER A 8 -1.82 14.92 0.52
CA SER A 8 -1.84 16.10 -0.35
C SER A 8 -0.53 16.19 -1.15
N PRO A 9 -0.53 16.83 -2.34
CA PRO A 9 0.69 17.02 -3.11
C PRO A 9 1.81 17.68 -2.29
N SER A 10 1.49 18.72 -1.51
CA SER A 10 2.43 19.41 -0.63
C SER A 10 2.98 18.52 0.49
N HIS A 11 2.14 17.66 1.07
CA HIS A 11 2.60 16.72 2.09
C HIS A 11 3.48 15.62 1.49
N ASN A 12 3.07 15.06 0.34
CA ASN A 12 3.81 14.02 -0.37
C ASN A 12 5.21 14.53 -0.78
N GLU A 13 5.32 15.75 -1.30
CA GLU A 13 6.61 16.37 -1.62
C GLU A 13 7.48 16.57 -0.37
N ARG A 14 6.90 17.08 0.72
CA ARG A 14 7.63 17.31 1.99
C ARG A 14 8.29 16.06 2.56
N ILE A 15 7.70 14.89 2.34
CA ILE A 15 8.22 13.60 2.83
C ILE A 15 9.05 12.84 1.78
N GLY A 16 9.37 13.46 0.65
CA GLY A 16 10.15 12.85 -0.43
C GLY A 16 9.38 11.83 -1.26
N GLY A 17 8.05 11.89 -1.26
CA GLY A 17 7.19 11.04 -2.07
C GLY A 17 7.30 11.36 -3.57
N VAL A 18 7.16 10.33 -4.41
CA VAL A 18 7.20 10.49 -5.87
C VAL A 18 5.95 11.22 -6.40
N LYS A 19 6.09 11.98 -7.48
CA LYS A 19 4.97 12.74 -8.09
C LYS A 19 3.81 11.83 -8.55
N SER A 20 4.13 10.62 -9.00
CA SER A 20 3.17 9.61 -9.47
C SER A 20 2.60 8.72 -8.36
N SER A 21 2.81 9.10 -7.09
CA SER A 21 2.37 8.35 -5.91
C SER A 21 0.87 8.08 -5.95
N GLN A 22 0.46 6.86 -5.56
CA GLN A 22 -0.95 6.49 -5.51
C GLN A 22 -1.65 7.12 -4.28
N HIS A 23 -0.89 7.49 -3.25
CA HIS A 23 -1.41 8.25 -2.12
C HIS A 23 -1.96 9.63 -2.52
N THR A 24 -1.35 10.31 -3.51
CA THR A 24 -1.86 11.61 -3.98
C THR A 24 -3.12 11.48 -4.84
N LYS A 25 -3.43 10.27 -5.29
CA LYS A 25 -4.66 9.92 -6.02
C LYS A 25 -5.75 9.36 -5.11
N GLY A 26 -5.46 9.14 -3.82
CA GLY A 26 -6.39 8.53 -2.87
C GLY A 26 -6.65 7.05 -3.11
N THR A 27 -5.74 6.36 -3.83
CA THR A 27 -5.89 4.96 -4.24
C THR A 27 -4.92 4.01 -3.54
N ALA A 28 -4.25 4.49 -2.47
CA ALA A 28 -3.28 3.72 -1.70
C ALA A 28 -3.47 3.84 -0.19
N ALA A 29 -3.02 2.83 0.53
CA ALA A 29 -2.93 2.82 1.98
C ALA A 29 -1.65 2.11 2.47
N ASP A 30 -1.09 2.64 3.56
CA ASP A 30 -0.04 2.01 4.33
C ASP A 30 -0.65 1.37 5.57
N LEU A 31 -0.46 0.07 5.72
CA LEU A 31 -1.20 -0.79 6.62
C LEU A 31 -0.28 -1.45 7.66
N THR A 32 -0.78 -1.59 8.88
CA THR A 32 -0.16 -2.37 9.94
C THR A 32 -1.19 -3.27 10.62
N SER A 33 -0.71 -4.37 11.20
CA SER A 33 -1.52 -5.32 11.96
C SER A 33 -0.92 -5.51 13.35
N ARG A 34 -1.77 -5.66 14.36
CA ARG A 34 -1.33 -6.04 15.72
C ARG A 34 -1.00 -7.53 15.81
N ASN A 35 -1.65 -8.33 14.97
CA ASN A 35 -1.60 -9.80 15.03
C ASN A 35 -0.70 -10.40 13.95
N HIS A 36 -0.17 -9.57 13.05
CA HIS A 36 0.63 -10.03 11.92
C HIS A 36 1.82 -9.10 11.75
N THR A 37 2.99 -9.70 11.51
CA THR A 37 4.17 -8.99 11.03
C THR A 37 3.90 -8.36 9.65
N PRO A 38 4.70 -7.37 9.21
CA PRO A 38 4.58 -6.84 7.85
C PRO A 38 4.67 -7.92 6.77
N LYS A 39 5.51 -8.95 6.99
CA LYS A 39 5.63 -10.07 6.05
C LYS A 39 4.35 -10.89 5.94
N GLU A 40 3.77 -11.26 7.07
CA GLU A 40 2.51 -12.02 7.10
C GLU A 40 1.37 -11.20 6.50
N LEU A 41 1.28 -9.92 6.85
CA LEU A 41 0.28 -9.01 6.28
C LEU A 41 0.43 -8.88 4.76
N PHE A 42 1.66 -8.78 4.26
CA PHE A 42 1.94 -8.76 2.82
C PHE A 42 1.42 -10.04 2.16
N ASN A 43 1.74 -11.21 2.72
CA ASN A 43 1.33 -12.50 2.14
C ASN A 43 -0.20 -12.65 2.15
N ILE A 44 -0.88 -12.17 3.19
CA ILE A 44 -2.35 -12.16 3.26
C ILE A 44 -2.93 -11.31 2.13
N ILE A 45 -2.43 -10.07 1.96
CA ILE A 45 -2.93 -9.17 0.91
C ILE A 45 -2.64 -9.74 -0.48
N ASP A 46 -1.45 -10.31 -0.72
CA ASP A 46 -1.11 -10.94 -2.00
C ASP A 46 -2.03 -12.14 -2.29
N ALA A 47 -2.35 -12.96 -1.28
CA ALA A 47 -3.30 -14.05 -1.43
C ALA A 47 -4.71 -13.56 -1.76
N MET A 48 -5.18 -12.48 -1.11
CA MET A 48 -6.48 -11.87 -1.41
C MET A 48 -6.54 -11.34 -2.85
N ILE A 49 -5.45 -10.75 -3.37
CA ILE A 49 -5.34 -10.35 -4.77
C ILE A 49 -5.43 -11.57 -5.70
N LEU A 50 -4.67 -12.64 -5.41
CA LEU A 50 -4.64 -13.86 -6.23
C LEU A 50 -5.99 -14.59 -6.26
N CYS A 51 -6.72 -14.56 -5.14
CA CYS A 51 -8.07 -15.11 -5.04
C CYS A 51 -9.15 -14.20 -5.64
N GLY A 52 -8.80 -12.98 -6.06
CA GLY A 52 -9.74 -12.01 -6.62
C GLY A 52 -10.68 -11.37 -5.60
N GLU A 53 -10.36 -11.44 -4.31
CA GLU A 53 -11.15 -10.81 -3.25
C GLU A 53 -10.96 -9.28 -3.22
N ILE A 54 -9.79 -8.82 -3.67
CA ILE A 54 -9.47 -7.40 -3.83
C ILE A 54 -8.82 -7.15 -5.19
N GLU A 55 -8.90 -5.90 -5.65
CA GLU A 55 -8.37 -5.47 -6.95
C GLU A 55 -6.85 -5.66 -7.03
N GLU A 56 -6.34 -6.04 -8.20
CA GLU A 56 -4.89 -6.05 -8.45
C GLU A 56 -4.30 -4.63 -8.39
N GLY A 57 -3.04 -4.55 -7.99
CA GLY A 57 -2.33 -3.27 -7.96
C GLY A 57 -0.91 -3.36 -7.43
N GLY A 58 -0.47 -2.29 -6.76
CA GLY A 58 0.84 -2.23 -6.13
C GLY A 58 0.80 -2.81 -4.73
N LEU A 59 1.78 -3.64 -4.40
CA LEU A 59 1.95 -4.21 -3.06
C LEU A 59 3.44 -4.22 -2.71
N SER A 60 3.81 -3.62 -1.58
CA SER A 60 5.20 -3.59 -1.12
C SER A 60 5.32 -3.83 0.37
N GLU A 61 6.35 -4.58 0.76
CA GLU A 61 6.69 -4.85 2.14
C GLU A 61 7.74 -3.85 2.63
N TYR A 62 7.42 -3.10 3.68
CA TYR A 62 8.40 -2.32 4.43
C TYR A 62 8.61 -2.95 5.81
N LYS A 63 9.73 -2.62 6.45
CA LYS A 63 10.07 -3.13 7.81
C LYS A 63 9.01 -2.80 8.86
N SER A 64 8.22 -1.75 8.67
CA SER A 64 7.27 -1.23 9.66
C SER A 64 5.81 -1.23 9.20
N PHE A 65 5.53 -1.43 7.91
CA PHE A 65 4.18 -1.43 7.36
C PHE A 65 4.15 -2.12 5.99
N VAL A 66 2.95 -2.36 5.47
CA VAL A 66 2.74 -2.85 4.10
C VAL A 66 2.04 -1.76 3.30
N HIS A 67 2.55 -1.46 2.13
CA HIS A 67 1.91 -0.56 1.17
C HIS A 67 1.02 -1.37 0.24
N TYR A 68 -0.24 -0.98 0.08
CA TYR A 68 -1.12 -1.49 -0.97
C TYR A 68 -1.78 -0.34 -1.70
N ASP A 69 -1.88 -0.45 -3.03
CA ASP A 69 -2.64 0.46 -3.87
C ASP A 69 -3.38 -0.28 -4.99
N ARG A 70 -4.51 0.27 -5.42
CA ARG A 70 -5.41 -0.34 -6.43
C ARG A 70 -5.17 0.17 -7.85
N ARG A 71 -3.91 0.36 -8.28
CA ARG A 71 -3.58 0.89 -9.62
C ARG A 71 -4.01 0.02 -10.81
N GLY A 72 -4.63 -1.14 -10.57
CA GLY A 72 -5.16 -2.03 -11.61
C GLY A 72 -4.11 -2.84 -12.38
N THR A 73 -2.83 -2.69 -12.04
CA THR A 73 -1.72 -3.42 -12.65
C THR A 73 -0.75 -3.89 -11.58
N ARG A 74 -0.27 -5.13 -11.72
CA ARG A 74 0.62 -5.76 -10.74
C ARG A 74 1.92 -4.98 -10.62
N ALA A 75 2.23 -4.54 -9.41
CA ALA A 75 3.55 -4.03 -9.05
C ALA A 75 3.96 -4.58 -7.68
N ARG A 76 5.21 -5.02 -7.55
CA ARG A 76 5.75 -5.64 -6.35
C ARG A 76 7.15 -5.10 -6.07
N TRP A 77 7.41 -4.73 -4.83
CA TRP A 77 8.72 -4.25 -4.34
C TRP A 77 8.99 -4.77 -2.95
#